data_AF-A0A3P8WCR0-F1
#
_entry.id   AF-A0A3P8WCR0-F1
#
_cell.length_a   1.000
_cell.length_b   1.000
_cell.length_c   1.000
_cell.angle_alpha   90.00
_cell.angle_beta   90.00
_cell.angle_gamma   90.00
#
_symmetry.space_group_name_H-M   'P 1'
#
loop_
_entity.id
_entity.type
_entity.pdbx_description
1 polymer ?
#
loop_
_entity_poly.entity_id
_entity_poly.type
_entity_poly.pdbx_seq_one_letter_code
_entity_poly.pdbx_strand_id
1 'polypeptide(L)'
;PETGRVRAGEGASGGGRGGPNVCGSRFHSYCCPGWKTLPGGNQCIVPICRNSCGDGFCSRPNMCTCSSGQVSPSCGGGSCNIRCMNGGSCAEDSCSCPNGYTGSHCGQPVCEKGCQNGGRCIGPNRCACVYGFTGPQCERDYRTGPCFTQVNNQMCQGQISGIVCTKTLCCATIGRAWGHPCEQCPAQCGRVPGGAKHVCRRKLHQHGGIL
;
A
#
# COMPACT_ATOMS: atom_id res chain seq x y z
N PRO A 1 31.92 7.67 19.22
CA PRO A 1 32.33 7.87 20.62
C PRO A 1 33.07 9.20 20.77
N GLU A 2 32.43 10.22 21.36
CA GLU A 2 33.13 11.13 22.27
C GLU A 2 32.08 11.95 23.02
N THR A 3 31.76 11.41 24.20
CA THR A 3 30.98 12.03 25.25
C THR A 3 31.70 13.30 25.72
N GLY A 4 31.24 14.46 25.25
CA GLY A 4 31.68 15.77 25.75
C GLY A 4 31.31 15.92 27.22
N ARG A 5 32.30 15.68 28.09
CA ARG A 5 32.23 15.86 29.55
C ARG A 5 31.71 17.26 29.89
N VAL A 6 30.53 17.33 30.50
CA VAL A 6 30.05 18.53 31.20
C VAL A 6 30.91 18.66 32.45
N ARG A 7 31.91 19.54 32.43
CA ARG A 7 32.56 19.98 33.67
C ARG A 7 31.62 20.96 34.36
N ALA A 8 30.98 20.50 35.43
CA ALA A 8 30.39 21.40 36.42
C ALA A 8 31.54 22.23 37.02
N GLY A 9 31.64 23.48 36.60
CA GLY A 9 32.51 24.45 37.25
C GLY A 9 31.84 24.90 38.53
N GLU A 10 32.24 24.31 39.65
CA GLU A 10 32.02 24.86 40.98
C GLU A 10 32.70 26.23 41.10
N GLY A 11 31.96 27.20 41.63
CA GLY A 11 32.49 28.39 42.31
C GLY A 11 33.50 29.25 41.55
N ALA A 12 33.02 30.29 40.87
CA ALA A 12 33.80 31.51 40.68
C ALA A 12 32.91 32.73 40.88
N SER A 13 33.10 33.40 42.02
CA SER A 13 32.63 34.76 42.27
C SER A 13 33.16 35.68 41.16
N GLY A 14 32.28 36.06 40.23
CA GLY A 14 32.62 36.96 39.14
C GLY A 14 31.75 36.72 37.92
N GLY A 15 30.60 37.41 37.85
CA GLY A 15 29.84 37.80 36.64
C GLY A 15 29.61 36.80 35.49
N GLY A 16 29.95 35.51 35.65
CA GLY A 16 29.98 34.52 34.57
C GLY A 16 28.61 33.88 34.35
N ARG A 17 28.34 33.47 33.10
CA ARG A 17 27.11 32.76 32.77
C ARG A 17 27.14 31.32 33.28
N GLY A 18 26.01 30.85 33.80
CA GLY A 18 25.83 29.50 34.33
C GLY A 18 24.85 28.65 33.50
N GLY A 19 24.86 27.34 33.74
CA GLY A 19 23.95 26.38 33.09
C GLY A 19 24.62 25.48 32.04
N PRO A 20 23.85 24.55 31.45
CA PRO A 20 24.40 23.53 30.54
C PRO A 20 24.78 24.08 29.16
N ASN A 21 24.29 25.26 28.77
CA ASN A 21 24.51 25.85 27.44
C ASN A 21 25.37 27.12 27.50
N VAL A 22 26.49 27.06 28.21
CA VAL A 22 27.47 28.15 28.28
C VAL A 22 28.61 27.87 27.30
N CYS A 23 28.85 28.84 26.42
CA CYS A 23 29.90 28.81 25.40
C CYS A 23 30.87 29.98 25.61
N GLY A 24 32.04 29.91 24.98
CA GLY A 24 33.07 30.93 25.06
C GLY A 24 34.17 30.62 26.05
N SER A 25 34.94 31.65 26.42
CA SER A 25 36.10 31.52 27.30
C SER A 25 35.77 31.96 28.72
N ARG A 26 36.62 31.61 29.69
CA ARG A 26 36.46 31.98 31.11
C ARG A 26 36.27 33.49 31.38
N PHE A 27 36.77 34.35 30.49
CA PHE A 27 36.68 35.81 30.59
C PHE A 27 35.59 36.42 29.71
N HIS A 28 35.05 35.66 28.75
CA HIS A 28 34.00 36.09 27.85
C HIS A 28 33.03 34.94 27.61
N SER A 29 32.21 34.68 28.63
CA SER A 29 31.19 33.63 28.62
C SER A 29 29.89 34.16 28.03
N TYR A 30 29.36 33.48 27.02
CA TYR A 30 28.08 33.79 26.40
C TYR A 30 27.19 32.54 26.30
N CYS A 31 25.89 32.72 26.12
CA CYS A 31 25.01 31.58 25.89
C CYS A 31 25.29 30.98 24.52
N CYS A 32 25.36 29.66 24.42
CA CYS A 32 25.55 28.99 23.15
C CYS A 32 24.47 29.42 22.12
N PRO A 33 24.78 29.38 20.81
CA PRO A 33 23.83 29.76 19.77
C PRO A 33 22.47 29.06 19.96
N GLY A 34 21.40 29.84 19.96
CA GLY A 34 20.04 29.33 20.21
C GLY A 34 19.60 29.33 21.68
N TRP A 35 20.41 29.84 22.61
CA TRP A 35 20.06 29.98 24.03
C TRP A 35 20.20 31.42 24.51
N LYS A 36 19.32 31.82 25.41
CA LYS A 36 19.33 33.13 26.09
C LYS A 36 19.19 32.96 27.60
N THR A 37 19.45 34.04 28.33
CA THR A 37 19.29 34.09 29.78
C THR A 37 17.85 34.40 30.20
N LEU A 38 17.51 34.05 31.44
CA LEU A 38 16.31 34.54 32.10
C LEU A 38 16.40 36.07 32.31
N PRO A 39 15.27 36.79 32.34
CA PRO A 39 15.26 38.22 32.71
C PRO A 39 15.85 38.41 34.11
N GLY A 40 16.97 39.14 34.22
CA GLY A 40 17.68 39.37 35.49
C GLY A 40 18.58 38.22 35.98
N GLY A 41 18.76 37.17 35.18
CA GLY A 41 19.61 36.03 35.52
C GLY A 41 20.80 35.83 34.58
N ASN A 42 21.77 35.03 35.03
CA ASN A 42 22.96 34.66 34.24
C ASN A 42 22.90 33.22 33.70
N GLN A 43 21.74 32.55 33.79
CA GLN A 43 21.60 31.14 33.40
C GLN A 43 21.13 30.95 31.95
N CYS A 44 21.91 30.23 31.15
CA CYS A 44 21.64 29.93 29.73
C CYS A 44 20.73 28.70 29.56
N ILE A 45 19.50 28.79 30.06
CA ILE A 45 18.51 27.70 30.03
C ILE A 45 17.26 28.01 29.21
N VAL A 46 17.16 29.21 28.62
CA VAL A 46 16.00 29.58 27.81
C VAL A 46 16.33 29.38 26.33
N PRO A 47 15.70 28.43 25.63
CA PRO A 47 15.91 28.24 24.20
C PRO A 47 15.26 29.37 23.39
N ILE A 48 15.83 29.64 22.21
CA ILE A 48 15.33 30.63 21.25
C ILE A 48 14.60 29.89 20.13
N CYS A 49 13.32 30.20 19.95
CA CYS A 49 12.51 29.72 18.84
C CYS A 49 12.29 30.86 17.83
N ARG A 50 12.50 30.59 16.53
CA ARG A 50 12.20 31.54 15.43
C ARG A 50 10.71 31.89 15.35
N ASN A 51 9.84 30.93 15.62
CA ASN A 51 8.38 31.09 15.61
C ASN A 51 7.81 30.88 17.02
N SER A 52 6.70 31.54 17.34
CA SER A 52 5.95 31.28 18.57
C SER A 52 5.34 29.88 18.52
N CYS A 53 5.49 29.12 19.60
CA CYS A 53 5.04 27.73 19.68
C CYS A 53 3.52 27.56 19.87
N GLY A 54 2.71 28.62 19.83
CA GLY A 54 1.25 28.53 20.01
C GLY A 54 0.89 27.87 21.35
N ASP A 55 0.10 26.78 21.29
CA ASP A 55 -0.31 25.98 22.46
C ASP A 55 0.84 25.19 23.10
N GLY A 56 2.02 25.12 22.45
CA GLY A 56 3.21 24.46 22.98
C GLY A 56 4.21 25.41 23.64
N PHE A 57 5.33 24.86 24.12
CA PHE A 57 6.44 25.63 24.68
C PHE A 57 7.75 25.35 23.93
N CYS A 58 8.65 26.34 23.90
CA CYS A 58 9.96 26.20 23.29
C CYS A 58 10.84 25.32 24.20
N SER A 59 11.14 24.08 23.78
CA SER A 59 11.92 23.14 24.58
C SER A 59 13.38 23.05 24.14
N ARG A 60 13.68 23.36 22.87
CA ARG A 60 15.04 23.39 22.31
C ARG A 60 15.14 24.51 21.26
N PRO A 61 16.35 24.92 20.85
CA PRO A 61 16.50 25.94 19.81
C PRO A 61 15.72 25.56 18.53
N ASN A 62 14.79 26.44 18.12
CA ASN A 62 13.86 26.21 17.01
C ASN A 62 12.99 24.94 17.08
N MET A 63 12.78 24.37 18.27
CA MET A 63 11.87 23.24 18.47
C MET A 63 10.92 23.52 19.63
N CYS A 64 9.64 23.38 19.32
CA CYS A 64 8.51 23.47 20.23
C CYS A 64 8.10 22.07 20.67
N THR A 65 7.82 21.88 21.96
CA THR A 65 7.07 20.75 22.47
C THR A 65 5.61 21.16 22.57
N CYS A 66 4.75 20.50 21.80
CA CYS A 66 3.32 20.78 21.72
C CYS A 66 2.55 20.10 22.84
N SER A 67 1.32 20.53 23.10
CA SER A 67 0.43 19.95 24.12
C SER A 67 0.15 18.46 23.90
N SER A 68 0.29 17.97 22.66
CA SER A 68 0.21 16.55 22.30
C SER A 68 1.46 15.73 22.67
N GLY A 69 2.50 16.36 23.21
CA GLY A 69 3.81 15.75 23.48
C GLY A 69 4.73 15.65 22.26
N GLN A 70 4.26 16.04 21.07
CA GLN A 70 5.08 16.06 19.86
C GLN A 70 6.08 17.22 19.88
N VAL A 71 7.29 16.97 19.36
CA VAL A 71 8.31 18.00 19.21
C VAL A 71 8.45 18.40 17.74
N SER A 72 8.19 19.67 17.41
CA SER A 72 8.15 20.20 16.04
C SER A 72 8.61 21.67 15.97
N PRO A 73 8.90 22.25 14.80
CA PRO A 73 9.29 23.68 14.69
C PRO A 73 8.18 24.69 15.05
N SER A 74 6.91 24.27 15.04
CA SER A 74 5.75 25.06 15.46
C SER A 74 4.59 24.13 15.83
N CYS A 75 3.81 24.52 16.85
CA CYS A 75 2.54 23.87 17.16
C CYS A 75 1.41 24.69 16.53
N GLY A 76 0.48 24.02 15.85
CA GLY A 76 -0.59 24.69 15.10
C GLY A 76 -0.30 24.92 13.61
N GLY A 77 0.84 24.46 13.08
CA GLY A 77 1.08 24.39 11.64
C GLY A 77 0.53 23.11 11.04
N GLY A 78 -0.79 23.01 10.84
CA GLY A 78 -1.46 21.98 10.01
C GLY A 78 -0.89 20.57 10.17
N SER A 79 -0.58 20.16 11.41
CA SER A 79 0.01 18.85 11.68
C SER A 79 -1.10 17.84 11.66
N CYS A 80 -1.46 17.43 10.47
CA CYS A 80 -2.17 16.20 10.27
C CYS A 80 -1.40 15.07 10.96
N ASN A 81 -1.95 14.54 12.05
CA ASN A 81 -1.35 13.41 12.76
C ASN A 81 -1.35 12.15 11.87
N ILE A 82 -2.23 12.11 10.87
CA ILE A 82 -2.39 10.99 9.95
C ILE A 82 -1.48 11.11 8.71
N ARG A 83 -0.67 10.09 8.45
CA ARG A 83 0.12 10.03 7.20
C ARG A 83 -0.77 9.52 6.07
N CYS A 84 -1.06 10.37 5.09
CA CYS A 84 -1.78 10.00 3.88
C CYS A 84 -0.81 9.46 2.83
N MET A 85 -1.11 8.30 2.25
CA MET A 85 -0.31 7.65 1.20
C MET A 85 -0.90 7.92 -0.20
N ASN A 86 -0.18 7.52 -1.25
CA ASN A 86 -0.65 7.53 -2.65
C ASN A 86 -1.13 8.91 -3.15
N GLY A 87 -0.60 10.00 -2.60
CA GLY A 87 -0.98 11.37 -2.98
C GLY A 87 -2.25 11.90 -2.29
N GLY A 88 -2.68 11.27 -1.18
CA GLY A 88 -3.76 11.81 -0.36
C GLY A 88 -3.40 13.14 0.30
N SER A 89 -4.35 14.07 0.32
CA SER A 89 -4.23 15.36 0.99
C SER A 89 -4.79 15.26 2.40
N CYS A 90 -4.07 15.74 3.41
CA CYS A 90 -4.63 15.75 4.74
C CYS A 90 -5.35 17.05 5.08
N ALA A 91 -6.53 16.93 5.69
CA ALA A 91 -7.29 18.03 6.28
C ALA A 91 -7.88 17.58 7.62
N GLU A 92 -7.72 18.38 8.68
CA GLU A 92 -8.37 18.18 10.00
C GLU A 92 -8.24 16.74 10.54
N ASP A 93 -7.02 16.19 10.58
CA ASP A 93 -6.73 14.81 11.01
C ASP A 93 -7.43 13.69 10.21
N SER A 94 -7.91 14.00 9.01
CA SER A 94 -8.49 13.04 8.05
C SER A 94 -7.79 13.11 6.69
N CYS A 95 -7.62 11.96 6.04
CA CYS A 95 -7.05 11.90 4.70
C CYS A 95 -8.15 11.99 3.63
N SER A 96 -8.05 13.00 2.77
CA SER A 96 -8.78 13.06 1.51
C SER A 96 -8.03 12.24 0.46
N CYS A 97 -8.60 11.11 0.06
CA CYS A 97 -7.98 10.17 -0.87
C CYS A 97 -8.27 10.52 -2.33
N PRO A 98 -7.28 10.36 -3.22
CA PRO A 98 -7.50 10.51 -4.66
C PRO A 98 -8.38 9.38 -5.21
N ASN A 99 -8.95 9.61 -6.38
CA ASN A 99 -9.79 8.62 -7.07
C ASN A 99 -9.07 7.27 -7.20
N GLY A 100 -9.74 6.19 -6.80
CA GLY A 100 -9.20 4.85 -6.86
C GLY A 100 -8.41 4.42 -5.61
N TYR A 101 -8.41 5.21 -4.53
CA TYR A 101 -7.90 4.81 -3.22
C TYR A 101 -8.92 5.09 -2.11
N THR A 102 -8.87 4.27 -1.06
CA THR A 102 -9.76 4.34 0.10
C THR A 102 -9.02 3.98 1.40
N GLY A 103 -9.73 4.05 2.52
CA GLY A 103 -9.23 3.81 3.87
C GLY A 103 -8.67 5.07 4.54
N SER A 104 -8.44 4.99 5.85
CA SER A 104 -7.99 6.11 6.68
C SER A 104 -6.69 6.75 6.21
N HIS A 105 -5.79 5.97 5.61
CA HIS A 105 -4.49 6.43 5.13
C HIS A 105 -4.37 6.45 3.60
N CYS A 106 -5.46 6.26 2.85
CA CYS A 106 -5.45 6.11 1.39
C CYS A 106 -4.55 4.98 0.89
N GLY A 107 -4.38 3.93 1.70
CA GLY A 107 -3.54 2.77 1.40
C GLY A 107 -4.25 1.65 0.65
N GLN A 108 -5.58 1.65 0.63
CA GLN A 108 -6.36 0.59 0.00
C GLN A 108 -6.73 0.99 -1.43
N PRO A 109 -6.24 0.29 -2.46
CA PRO A 109 -6.64 0.56 -3.84
C PRO A 109 -8.08 0.08 -4.09
N VAL A 110 -8.79 0.83 -4.94
CA VAL A 110 -10.17 0.54 -5.36
C VAL A 110 -10.18 0.14 -6.83
N CYS A 111 -10.82 -0.99 -7.12
CA CYS A 111 -11.05 -1.50 -8.46
C CYS A 111 -12.54 -1.39 -8.78
N GLU A 112 -12.95 -0.42 -9.61
CA GLU A 112 -14.38 -0.09 -9.86
C GLU A 112 -15.19 -1.29 -10.38
N LYS A 113 -14.58 -2.05 -11.29
CA LYS A 113 -15.20 -3.23 -11.89
C LYS A 113 -14.84 -4.54 -11.17
N GLY A 114 -14.09 -4.47 -10.08
CA GLY A 114 -13.55 -5.62 -9.35
C GLY A 114 -12.54 -6.45 -10.15
N CYS A 115 -11.90 -7.39 -9.46
CA CYS A 115 -11.00 -8.37 -10.07
C CYS A 115 -11.71 -9.74 -10.10
N GLN A 116 -11.73 -10.40 -11.25
CA GLN A 116 -12.36 -11.70 -11.43
C GLN A 116 -11.40 -12.85 -11.09
N ASN A 117 -11.93 -14.08 -11.03
CA ASN A 117 -11.15 -15.32 -10.86
C ASN A 117 -10.18 -15.31 -9.67
N GLY A 118 -10.57 -14.65 -8.57
CA GLY A 118 -9.77 -14.55 -7.35
C GLY A 118 -8.59 -13.57 -7.44
N GLY A 119 -8.58 -12.69 -8.45
CA GLY A 119 -7.58 -11.62 -8.55
C GLY A 119 -7.66 -10.63 -7.38
N ARG A 120 -6.53 -10.03 -7.01
CA ARG A 120 -6.43 -9.03 -5.93
C ARG A 120 -6.23 -7.64 -6.50
N CYS A 121 -6.97 -6.66 -6.01
CA CYS A 121 -6.74 -5.26 -6.37
C CYS A 121 -5.41 -4.79 -5.77
N ILE A 122 -4.47 -4.37 -6.62
CA ILE A 122 -3.12 -3.89 -6.21
C ILE A 122 -2.90 -2.42 -6.57
N GLY A 123 -3.83 -1.81 -7.29
CA GLY A 123 -3.79 -0.41 -7.69
C GLY A 123 -5.15 0.01 -8.26
N PRO A 124 -5.35 1.31 -8.52
CA PRO A 124 -6.58 1.83 -9.08
C PRO A 124 -6.87 1.16 -10.43
N ASN A 125 -7.98 0.41 -10.50
CA ASN A 125 -8.34 -0.41 -11.66
C ASN A 125 -7.24 -1.38 -12.14
N ARG A 126 -6.34 -1.81 -11.23
CA ARG A 126 -5.25 -2.74 -11.53
C ARG A 126 -5.34 -4.00 -10.66
N CYS A 127 -5.52 -5.13 -11.32
CA CYS A 127 -5.64 -6.43 -10.68
C CYS A 127 -4.34 -7.24 -10.78
N ALA A 128 -3.94 -7.86 -9.68
CA ALA A 128 -2.98 -8.95 -9.64
C ALA A 128 -3.74 -10.26 -9.82
N CYS A 129 -3.46 -10.95 -10.91
CA CYS A 129 -4.13 -12.19 -11.25
C CYS A 129 -3.49 -13.40 -10.60
N VAL A 130 -4.31 -14.38 -10.25
CA VAL A 130 -3.84 -15.71 -9.88
C VAL A 130 -3.15 -16.34 -11.09
N TYR A 131 -2.17 -17.23 -10.84
CA TYR A 131 -1.48 -17.96 -11.91
C TYR A 131 -2.49 -18.61 -12.86
N GLY A 132 -2.28 -18.41 -14.16
CA GLY A 132 -3.21 -18.90 -15.18
C GLY A 132 -4.32 -17.94 -15.58
N PHE A 133 -4.44 -16.75 -14.98
CA PHE A 133 -5.39 -15.71 -15.42
C PHE A 133 -4.71 -14.43 -15.88
N THR A 134 -5.21 -13.83 -16.95
CA THR A 134 -4.67 -12.60 -17.57
C THR A 134 -5.80 -11.66 -17.96
N GLY A 135 -5.44 -10.45 -18.39
CA GLY A 135 -6.36 -9.35 -18.67
C GLY A 135 -6.39 -8.29 -17.56
N PRO A 136 -6.92 -7.09 -17.84
CA PRO A 136 -7.02 -6.00 -16.87
C PRO A 136 -7.78 -6.36 -15.60
N GLN A 137 -8.71 -7.32 -15.67
CA GLN A 137 -9.53 -7.78 -14.54
C GLN A 137 -9.33 -9.25 -14.23
N CYS A 138 -8.29 -9.89 -14.78
CA CYS A 138 -8.07 -11.34 -14.66
C CYS A 138 -9.20 -12.17 -15.26
N GLU A 139 -9.89 -11.65 -16.27
CA GLU A 139 -11.05 -12.25 -16.90
C GLU A 139 -10.70 -13.37 -17.91
N ARG A 140 -9.46 -13.40 -18.40
CA ARG A 140 -9.02 -14.39 -19.40
C ARG A 140 -8.29 -15.55 -18.73
N ASP A 141 -8.85 -16.75 -18.84
CA ASP A 141 -8.21 -17.99 -18.41
C ASP A 141 -7.19 -18.46 -19.47
N TYR A 142 -5.92 -18.51 -19.10
CA TYR A 142 -4.82 -19.06 -19.89
C TYR A 142 -4.24 -20.35 -19.27
N ARG A 143 -4.85 -20.90 -18.22
CA ARG A 143 -4.38 -22.15 -17.62
C ARG A 143 -4.33 -23.23 -18.69
N THR A 144 -3.25 -24.00 -18.67
CA THR A 144 -3.00 -25.12 -19.58
C THR A 144 -3.09 -26.42 -18.80
N GLY A 145 -3.76 -27.42 -19.37
CA GLY A 145 -4.02 -28.68 -18.65
C GLY A 145 -4.46 -29.81 -19.59
N PRO A 146 -4.62 -31.03 -19.05
CA PRO A 146 -5.11 -32.17 -19.80
C PRO A 146 -6.55 -31.95 -20.26
N CYS A 147 -6.84 -32.37 -21.49
CA CYS A 147 -8.19 -32.37 -22.05
C CYS A 147 -8.79 -33.77 -21.99
N PHE A 148 -10.04 -33.87 -21.57
CA PHE A 148 -10.75 -35.14 -21.41
C PHE A 148 -11.95 -35.21 -22.34
N THR A 149 -12.15 -36.37 -22.95
CA THR A 149 -13.23 -36.60 -23.93
C THR A 149 -14.51 -37.15 -23.28
N GLN A 150 -14.43 -37.63 -22.05
CA GLN A 150 -15.56 -38.20 -21.32
C GLN A 150 -15.56 -37.73 -19.86
N VAL A 151 -16.76 -37.65 -19.28
CA VAL A 151 -16.96 -37.35 -17.87
C VAL A 151 -17.97 -38.35 -17.34
N ASN A 152 -17.61 -39.10 -16.31
CA ASN A 152 -18.49 -40.07 -15.65
C ASN A 152 -18.46 -39.81 -14.14
N ASN A 153 -19.62 -39.60 -13.51
CA ASN A 153 -19.72 -39.34 -12.06
C ASN A 153 -18.75 -38.27 -11.54
N GLN A 154 -18.63 -37.13 -12.24
CA GLN A 154 -17.68 -36.03 -11.95
C GLN A 154 -16.19 -36.39 -12.07
N MET A 155 -15.86 -37.59 -12.54
CA MET A 155 -14.50 -38.02 -12.88
C MET A 155 -14.24 -37.81 -14.37
N CYS A 156 -13.12 -37.16 -14.66
CA CYS A 156 -12.60 -36.94 -16.01
C CYS A 156 -11.99 -38.25 -16.55
N GLN A 157 -12.48 -38.73 -17.70
CA GLN A 157 -12.01 -39.96 -18.34
C GLN A 157 -11.66 -39.73 -19.82
N GLY A 158 -10.80 -40.59 -20.37
CA GLY A 158 -10.37 -40.47 -21.77
C GLY A 158 -9.52 -39.22 -22.01
N GLN A 159 -8.43 -39.08 -21.25
CA GLN A 159 -7.44 -38.02 -21.44
C GLN A 159 -6.81 -38.12 -22.83
N ILE A 160 -6.76 -37.01 -23.55
CA ILE A 160 -6.06 -36.93 -24.83
C ILE A 160 -4.56 -36.87 -24.54
N SER A 161 -3.85 -37.97 -24.80
CA SER A 161 -2.43 -38.11 -24.48
C SER A 161 -1.58 -37.17 -25.33
N GLY A 162 -0.63 -36.46 -24.71
CA GLY A 162 0.31 -35.58 -25.41
C GLY A 162 -0.19 -34.18 -25.77
N ILE A 163 -1.44 -33.82 -25.44
CA ILE A 163 -1.99 -32.48 -25.69
C ILE A 163 -2.23 -31.77 -24.36
N VAL A 164 -1.45 -30.72 -24.11
CA VAL A 164 -1.76 -29.72 -23.09
C VAL A 164 -2.37 -28.52 -23.81
N CYS A 165 -3.61 -28.21 -23.48
CA CYS A 165 -4.34 -27.10 -24.10
C CYS A 165 -5.05 -26.24 -23.05
N THR A 166 -5.49 -25.06 -23.45
CA THR A 166 -6.33 -24.21 -22.58
C THR A 166 -7.74 -24.79 -22.48
N LYS A 167 -8.43 -24.47 -21.38
CA LYS A 167 -9.84 -24.88 -21.18
C LYS A 167 -10.71 -24.50 -22.38
N THR A 168 -10.53 -23.27 -22.88
CA THR A 168 -11.25 -22.76 -24.05
C THR A 168 -10.99 -23.61 -25.30
N LEU A 169 -9.74 -24.02 -25.56
CA LEU A 169 -9.41 -24.85 -26.71
C LEU A 169 -9.92 -26.30 -26.57
N CYS A 170 -9.82 -26.87 -25.37
CA CYS A 170 -10.38 -28.19 -25.07
C CYS A 170 -11.90 -28.22 -25.29
N CYS A 171 -12.62 -27.27 -24.69
CA CYS A 171 -14.07 -27.18 -24.79
C CYS A 171 -14.57 -26.74 -26.17
N ALA A 172 -13.73 -26.09 -26.99
CA ALA A 172 -14.07 -25.71 -28.37
C ALA A 172 -13.94 -26.88 -29.37
N THR A 173 -13.31 -28.00 -28.98
CA THR A 173 -13.06 -29.16 -29.86
C THR A 173 -13.90 -30.37 -29.46
N ILE A 174 -13.28 -31.52 -29.14
CA ILE A 174 -13.97 -32.75 -28.69
C ILE A 174 -14.00 -32.88 -27.15
N GLY A 175 -13.40 -31.94 -26.43
CA GLY A 175 -13.29 -31.96 -24.98
C GLY A 175 -14.63 -31.84 -24.26
N ARG A 176 -14.81 -32.63 -23.21
CA ARG A 176 -15.96 -32.62 -22.29
C ARG A 176 -15.60 -32.10 -20.91
N ALA A 177 -14.34 -32.21 -20.52
CA ALA A 177 -13.81 -31.61 -19.32
C ALA A 177 -12.32 -31.33 -19.46
N TRP A 178 -11.79 -30.53 -18.55
CA TRP A 178 -10.45 -29.99 -18.63
C TRP A 178 -9.81 -29.85 -17.25
N GLY A 179 -8.50 -30.11 -17.16
CA GLY A 179 -7.68 -29.77 -16.01
C GLY A 179 -7.76 -30.71 -14.81
N HIS A 180 -7.02 -30.36 -13.77
CA HIS A 180 -7.08 -30.92 -12.43
C HIS A 180 -7.24 -29.75 -11.43
N PRO A 181 -8.33 -29.62 -10.67
CA PRO A 181 -9.52 -30.49 -10.61
C PRO A 181 -10.31 -30.54 -11.93
N CYS A 182 -11.12 -31.59 -12.11
CA CYS A 182 -11.88 -31.86 -13.33
C CYS A 182 -12.97 -30.79 -13.54
N GLU A 183 -12.72 -29.81 -14.41
CA GLU A 183 -13.68 -28.77 -14.75
C GLU A 183 -14.49 -29.18 -15.99
N GLN A 184 -15.79 -29.39 -15.83
CA GLN A 184 -16.67 -29.74 -16.95
C GLN A 184 -16.81 -28.56 -17.92
N CYS A 185 -16.77 -28.87 -19.21
CA CYS A 185 -17.05 -27.89 -20.25
C CYS A 185 -18.54 -27.50 -20.23
N PRO A 186 -18.87 -26.21 -20.38
CA PRO A 186 -20.26 -25.77 -20.41
C PRO A 186 -21.03 -26.47 -21.55
N ALA A 187 -22.22 -27.01 -21.24
CA ALA A 187 -23.07 -27.72 -22.21
C ALA A 187 -23.69 -26.80 -23.27
N GLN A 188 -23.50 -25.48 -23.15
CA GLN A 188 -24.19 -24.45 -23.91
C GLN A 188 -23.18 -23.68 -24.77
N CYS A 189 -23.24 -23.88 -26.09
CA CYS A 189 -22.62 -22.97 -27.05
C CYS A 189 -23.40 -21.65 -27.05
N GLY A 190 -23.03 -20.73 -26.14
CA GLY A 190 -23.56 -19.37 -26.13
C GLY A 190 -22.95 -18.53 -27.25
N ARG A 191 -23.80 -17.86 -28.04
CA ARG A 191 -23.41 -16.93 -29.12
C ARG A 191 -22.50 -15.83 -28.58
N VAL A 192 -21.36 -15.61 -29.23
CA VAL A 192 -20.56 -14.38 -29.06
C VAL A 192 -21.00 -13.38 -30.13
N PRO A 193 -21.35 -12.12 -29.79
CA PRO A 193 -21.56 -11.08 -30.79
C PRO A 193 -20.21 -10.70 -31.42
N GLY A 194 -20.07 -10.91 -32.74
CA GLY A 194 -19.11 -10.13 -33.54
C GLY A 194 -17.75 -10.75 -33.93
N GLY A 195 -17.64 -12.05 -34.24
CA GLY A 195 -16.37 -12.54 -34.80
C GLY A 195 -16.34 -13.98 -35.31
N ALA A 196 -16.39 -14.10 -36.65
CA ALA A 196 -16.05 -15.20 -37.55
C ALA A 196 -15.69 -16.62 -37.02
N LYS A 197 -16.52 -17.58 -37.49
CA LYS A 197 -16.32 -19.04 -37.69
C LYS A 197 -16.46 -19.95 -36.47
N HIS A 198 -17.67 -20.51 -36.36
CA HIS A 198 -18.04 -21.61 -35.49
C HIS A 198 -17.75 -22.95 -36.19
N VAL A 199 -16.99 -23.85 -35.56
CA VAL A 199 -17.14 -25.30 -35.81
C VAL A 199 -17.22 -26.00 -34.45
N CYS A 200 -18.41 -25.98 -33.85
CA CYS A 200 -18.77 -26.95 -32.84
C CYS A 200 -19.58 -28.05 -33.55
N ARG A 201 -18.90 -29.06 -34.11
CA ARG A 201 -19.60 -30.25 -34.63
C ARG A 201 -19.98 -31.13 -33.45
N ARG A 202 -21.23 -31.02 -32.98
CA ARG A 202 -21.98 -32.22 -32.56
C ARG A 202 -23.06 -32.50 -33.59
N LYS A 203 -22.75 -33.36 -34.55
CA LYS A 203 -23.72 -34.25 -35.19
C LYS A 203 -23.08 -35.63 -35.28
N LEU A 204 -23.91 -36.66 -35.10
CA LEU A 204 -23.62 -38.09 -34.88
C LEU A 204 -23.38 -38.40 -33.39
N HIS A 205 -24.32 -38.94 -32.61
CA HIS A 205 -25.45 -39.82 -32.93
C HIS A 205 -26.68 -39.45 -32.09
N GLN A 206 -27.82 -39.29 -32.75
CA GLN A 206 -29.11 -39.58 -32.14
C GLN A 206 -29.95 -40.27 -33.22
N HIS A 207 -30.07 -41.59 -33.06
CA HIS A 207 -30.96 -42.54 -33.74
C HIS A 207 -30.89 -42.63 -35.28
N GLY A 208 -30.10 -43.60 -35.77
CA GLY A 208 -30.51 -44.38 -36.92
C GLY A 208 -31.68 -45.26 -36.50
N GLY A 209 -32.89 -44.80 -36.79
CA GLY A 209 -34.11 -45.59 -36.74
C GLY A 209 -34.30 -46.34 -38.06
N ILE A 210 -34.49 -47.65 -37.93
CA ILE A 210 -35.41 -48.52 -38.68
C ILE A 210 -35.51 -48.26 -40.20
N LEU A 211 -34.89 -49.17 -40.97
CA LEU A 211 -35.46 -49.82 -42.14
C LEU A 211 -34.92 -51.25 -42.19
#